data_AF-A0A955C3D0-F1
#
_entry.id   AF-A0A955C3D0-F1
#
_cell.length_a   1.000
_cell.length_b   1.000
_cell.length_c   1.000
_cell.angle_alpha   90.00
_cell.angle_beta   90.00
_cell.angle_gamma   90.00
#
_symmetry.space_group_name_H-M   'P 1'
#
loop_
_entity.id
_entity.type
_entity.pdbx_description
1 polymer ?
#
loop_
_entity_poly.entity_id
_entity_poly.type
_entity_poly.pdbx_seq_one_letter_code
_entity_poly.pdbx_strand_id
1 'polypeptide(L)'
;MYTETTEKFSEVAAQARNEYEKRPDWITFYRNVLGVEGIVRNRFTDTQELLAFEQSPEFEQIQQMLAKLRVDKEASPRPDDELEPTKVITVRMPKSIHESLRTEAHERKTSMNKLCISKLVQFIDDELVPRDT
;
A
#
# COMPACT_ATOMS: atom_id res chain seq x y z
N MET A 1 -27.95 8.66 5.61
CA MET A 1 -26.52 8.76 5.95
C MET A 1 -25.68 7.58 5.47
N TYR A 2 -26.21 6.35 5.28
CA TYR A 2 -25.40 5.22 4.76
C TYR A 2 -25.06 5.30 3.24
N THR A 3 -25.84 6.06 2.46
CA THR A 3 -25.68 6.14 1.00
C THR A 3 -24.50 7.01 0.58
N GLU A 4 -24.28 8.15 1.24
CA GLU A 4 -23.19 9.08 0.90
C GLU A 4 -21.80 8.48 1.14
N THR A 5 -21.62 7.73 2.23
CA THR A 5 -20.33 7.08 2.54
C THR A 5 -19.98 6.01 1.51
N THR A 6 -20.97 5.23 1.08
CA THR A 6 -20.77 4.17 0.07
C THR A 6 -20.47 4.75 -1.30
N GLU A 7 -21.13 5.85 -1.68
CA GLU A 7 -20.85 6.58 -2.91
C GLU A 7 -19.43 7.14 -2.92
N LYS A 8 -19.00 7.74 -1.80
CA LYS A 8 -17.65 8.27 -1.65
C LYS A 8 -16.56 7.19 -1.77
N PHE A 9 -16.79 6.00 -1.23
CA PHE A 9 -15.85 4.87 -1.36
C PHE A 9 -15.72 4.41 -2.82
N SER A 10 -16.86 4.30 -3.50
CA SER A 10 -16.92 3.93 -4.93
C SER A 10 -16.23 4.98 -5.81
N GLU A 11 -16.42 6.28 -5.53
CA GLU A 11 -15.74 7.37 -6.24
C GLU A 11 -14.22 7.27 -6.12
N VAL A 12 -13.70 7.02 -4.92
CA VAL A 12 -12.26 6.86 -4.70
C VAL A 12 -11.72 5.64 -5.44
N ALA A 13 -12.45 4.51 -5.42
CA ALA A 13 -12.09 3.31 -6.17
C ALA A 13 -12.05 3.58 -7.69
N ALA A 14 -13.02 4.32 -8.21
CA ALA A 14 -13.09 4.69 -9.62
C ALA A 14 -11.92 5.60 -10.03
N GLN A 15 -11.56 6.58 -9.19
CA GLN A 15 -10.39 7.43 -9.44
C GLN A 15 -9.08 6.61 -9.40
N ALA A 16 -8.92 5.71 -8.43
CA ALA A 16 -7.78 4.81 -8.37
C ALA A 16 -7.72 3.89 -9.60
N ARG A 17 -8.86 3.40 -10.10
CA ARG A 17 -8.92 2.60 -11.34
C ARG A 17 -8.49 3.41 -12.55
N ASN A 18 -8.94 4.66 -12.69
CA ASN A 18 -8.50 5.55 -13.77
C ASN A 18 -6.98 5.81 -13.73
N GLU A 19 -6.39 5.95 -12.54
CA GLU A 19 -4.94 6.04 -12.40
C GLU A 19 -4.25 4.72 -12.78
N TYR A 20 -4.80 3.56 -12.39
CA TYR A 20 -4.26 2.24 -12.74
C TYR A 20 -4.28 1.97 -14.25
N GLU A 21 -5.34 2.37 -14.95
CA GLU A 21 -5.49 2.18 -16.40
C GLU A 21 -4.44 2.93 -17.24
N LYS A 22 -3.88 4.02 -16.70
CA LYS A 22 -2.74 4.73 -17.31
C LYS A 22 -1.45 3.90 -17.27
N ARG A 23 -1.46 2.73 -16.62
CA ARG A 23 -0.32 1.84 -16.36
C ARG A 23 0.91 2.59 -15.81
N PRO A 24 0.74 3.41 -14.75
CA PRO A 24 1.87 4.02 -14.07
C PRO A 24 2.76 2.94 -13.45
N ASP A 25 3.99 3.29 -13.13
CA ASP A 25 4.78 2.42 -12.25
C ASP A 25 4.15 2.38 -10.84
N TRP A 26 4.44 1.32 -10.08
CA TRP A 26 3.81 1.11 -8.77
C TRP A 26 4.09 2.23 -7.76
N ILE A 27 5.23 2.93 -7.88
CA ILE A 27 5.62 4.02 -6.99
C ILE A 27 4.75 5.24 -7.29
N THR A 28 4.65 5.61 -8.57
CA THR A 28 3.77 6.70 -9.01
C THR A 28 2.32 6.43 -8.64
N PHE A 29 1.84 5.20 -8.85
CA PHE A 29 0.49 4.80 -8.42
C PHE A 29 0.32 4.94 -6.90
N TYR A 30 1.25 4.40 -6.11
CA TYR A 30 1.20 4.50 -4.66
C TYR A 30 1.16 5.96 -4.20
N ARG A 31 2.05 6.81 -4.72
CA ARG A 31 2.10 8.24 -4.37
C ARG A 31 0.81 8.97 -4.70
N ASN A 32 0.24 8.75 -5.89
CA ASN A 32 -0.95 9.46 -6.34
C ASN A 32 -2.23 8.99 -5.65
N VAL A 33 -2.31 7.71 -5.26
CA VAL A 33 -3.53 7.13 -4.68
C VAL A 33 -3.47 7.05 -3.16
N LEU A 34 -2.42 6.42 -2.62
CA LEU A 34 -2.27 6.07 -1.20
C LEU A 34 -1.26 6.95 -0.45
N GLY A 35 -0.50 7.78 -1.16
CA GLY A 35 0.52 8.66 -0.59
C GLY A 35 -0.08 9.74 0.31
N VAL A 36 0.79 10.50 0.97
CA VAL A 36 0.40 11.57 1.90
C VAL A 36 -0.50 12.61 1.24
N GLU A 37 -0.24 12.94 -0.03
CA GLU A 37 -1.06 13.84 -0.85
C GLU A 37 -1.96 13.08 -1.84
N GLY A 38 -2.16 11.78 -1.61
CA GLY A 38 -2.91 10.90 -2.51
C GLY A 38 -4.42 11.10 -2.42
N ILE A 39 -5.13 10.58 -3.43
CA ILE A 39 -6.60 10.63 -3.53
C ILE A 39 -7.28 10.19 -2.23
N VAL A 40 -6.81 9.11 -1.60
CA VAL A 40 -7.39 8.57 -0.37
C VAL A 40 -7.27 9.57 0.79
N ARG A 41 -6.06 10.07 1.07
CA ARG A 41 -5.81 11.01 2.18
C ARG A 41 -6.47 12.37 1.98
N ASN A 42 -6.61 12.82 0.73
CA ASN A 42 -7.32 14.06 0.40
C ASN A 42 -8.84 13.92 0.55
N ARG A 43 -9.39 12.72 0.30
CA ARG A 43 -10.84 12.49 0.32
C ARG A 43 -11.37 12.14 1.71
N PHE A 44 -10.58 11.45 2.53
CA PHE A 44 -10.92 11.08 3.90
C PHE A 44 -10.08 11.88 4.89
N THR A 45 -10.61 13.02 5.32
CA THR A 45 -9.99 13.88 6.34
C THR A 45 -10.33 13.45 7.76
N ASP A 46 -11.41 12.67 7.93
CA ASP A 46 -11.78 12.06 9.20
C ASP A 46 -11.16 10.66 9.34
N THR A 47 -10.56 10.40 10.51
CA THR A 47 -9.89 9.13 10.80
C THR A 47 -10.85 7.96 10.83
N GLN A 48 -12.07 8.13 11.38
CA GLN A 48 -13.04 7.05 11.45
C GLN A 48 -13.59 6.68 10.07
N GLU A 49 -13.82 7.69 9.22
CA GLU A 49 -14.22 7.47 7.83
C GLU A 49 -13.13 6.78 7.00
N LEU A 50 -11.86 7.15 7.21
CA LEU A 50 -10.72 6.48 6.56
C LEU A 50 -10.62 5.01 7.00
N LEU A 51 -10.73 4.72 8.30
CA LEU A 51 -10.71 3.34 8.81
C LEU A 51 -11.86 2.49 8.22
N ALA A 52 -13.05 3.08 8.09
CA ALA A 52 -14.18 2.41 7.47
C ALA A 52 -13.94 2.11 5.97
N PHE A 53 -13.28 3.02 5.25
CA PHE A 53 -12.87 2.79 3.86
C PHE A 53 -11.80 1.69 3.76
N GLU A 54 -10.82 1.67 4.66
CA GLU A 54 -9.74 0.67 4.67
C GLU A 54 -10.25 -0.76 4.89
N GLN A 55 -11.41 -0.91 5.55
CA GLN A 55 -12.08 -2.20 5.73
C GLN A 55 -13.03 -2.55 4.57
N SER A 56 -13.15 -1.69 3.57
CA SER A 56 -14.13 -1.85 2.49
C SER A 56 -13.60 -2.66 1.30
N PRO A 57 -14.49 -3.32 0.53
CA PRO A 57 -14.10 -4.05 -0.69
C PRO A 57 -13.45 -3.16 -1.76
N GLU A 58 -13.79 -1.87 -1.78
CA GLU A 58 -13.20 -0.87 -2.68
C GLU A 58 -11.71 -0.70 -2.41
N PHE A 59 -11.31 -0.67 -1.14
CA PHE A 59 -9.91 -0.55 -0.77
C PHE A 59 -9.12 -1.83 -1.09
N GLU A 60 -9.73 -3.00 -0.89
CA GLU A 60 -9.13 -4.27 -1.31
C GLU A 60 -8.81 -4.27 -2.82
N GLN A 61 -9.70 -3.74 -3.67
CA GLN A 61 -9.44 -3.59 -5.10
C GLN A 61 -8.21 -2.72 -5.38
N ILE A 62 -8.02 -1.61 -4.64
CA ILE A 62 -6.85 -0.74 -4.77
C ILE A 62 -5.57 -1.48 -4.38
N GLN A 63 -5.59 -2.25 -3.30
CA GLN A 63 -4.44 -3.07 -2.89
C GLN A 63 -4.09 -4.14 -3.94
N GLN A 64 -5.09 -4.79 -4.54
CA GLN A 64 -4.88 -5.76 -5.62
C GLN A 64 -4.28 -5.10 -6.88
N MET A 65 -4.72 -3.89 -7.24
CA MET A 65 -4.12 -3.10 -8.34
C MET A 65 -2.64 -2.80 -8.08
N LEU A 66 -2.32 -2.31 -6.87
CA LEU A 66 -0.94 -2.03 -6.48
C LEU A 66 -0.06 -3.29 -6.51
N ALA A 67 -0.58 -4.43 -6.03
CA ALA A 67 0.12 -5.70 -6.06
C ALA A 67 0.46 -6.15 -7.49
N LYS A 68 -0.47 -5.96 -8.44
CA LYS A 68 -0.24 -6.26 -9.87
C LYS A 68 0.87 -5.38 -10.47
N LEU A 69 0.84 -4.06 -10.24
CA LEU A 69 1.88 -3.15 -10.75
C LEU A 69 3.28 -3.49 -10.23
N ARG A 70 3.38 -4.05 -9.01
CA ARG A 70 4.67 -4.49 -8.45
C ARG A 70 5.24 -5.69 -9.19
N VAL A 71 4.40 -6.66 -9.51
CA VAL A 71 4.80 -7.84 -10.30
C VAL A 71 5.24 -7.40 -11.70
N ASP A 72 4.50 -6.47 -12.32
CA ASP A 72 4.81 -5.99 -13.67
C ASP A 72 6.15 -5.23 -13.75
N LYS A 73 6.53 -4.45 -12.71
CA LYS A 73 7.84 -3.76 -12.68
C LYS A 73 9.02 -4.74 -12.60
N GLU A 74 8.87 -5.89 -11.94
CA GLU A 74 9.95 -6.89 -11.92
C GLU A 74 10.27 -7.46 -13.31
N ALA A 75 9.36 -7.32 -14.28
CA ALA A 75 9.57 -7.74 -15.66
C ALA A 75 10.22 -6.67 -16.56
N SER A 76 10.39 -5.42 -16.10
CA SER A 76 10.90 -4.31 -16.93
C SER A 76 11.87 -3.40 -16.16
N PRO A 77 13.20 -3.60 -16.31
CA PRO A 77 14.18 -2.70 -15.70
C PRO A 77 14.19 -1.36 -16.44
N ARG A 78 13.72 -0.28 -15.79
CA ARG A 78 13.89 1.10 -16.27
C ARG A 78 15.29 1.62 -15.89
N PRO A 79 15.88 2.53 -16.69
CA PRO A 79 17.16 3.16 -16.36
C PRO A 79 17.07 3.99 -15.06
N ASP A 80 18.17 3.99 -14.29
CA ASP A 80 18.25 4.45 -12.89
C ASP A 80 17.90 5.93 -12.65
N ASP A 81 17.91 6.79 -13.68
CA ASP A 81 17.82 8.26 -13.53
C ASP A 81 16.41 8.81 -13.21
N GLU A 82 15.34 8.01 -13.32
CA GLU A 82 13.95 8.41 -12.95
C GLU A 82 13.44 7.72 -11.67
N LEU A 83 14.28 6.92 -11.00
CA LEU A 83 13.86 6.16 -9.83
C LEU A 83 13.75 7.08 -8.60
N GLU A 84 12.61 7.01 -7.92
CA GLU A 84 12.40 7.63 -6.62
C GLU A 84 13.59 7.29 -5.68
N PRO A 85 14.20 8.29 -5.02
CA PRO A 85 15.38 8.07 -4.19
C PRO A 85 15.04 7.11 -3.05
N THR A 86 15.71 5.95 -3.05
CA THR A 86 15.50 4.93 -2.02
C THR A 86 16.01 5.42 -0.66
N LYS A 87 15.18 5.32 0.37
CA LYS A 87 15.54 5.59 1.77
C LYS A 87 15.62 4.29 2.56
N VAL A 88 16.56 4.20 3.50
CA VAL A 88 16.79 3.02 4.34
C VAL A 88 16.25 3.26 5.74
N ILE A 89 15.46 2.31 6.25
CA ILE A 89 15.06 2.23 7.65
C ILE A 89 15.77 1.05 8.31
N THR A 90 16.22 1.21 9.56
CA THR A 90 16.78 0.10 10.37
C THR A 90 15.86 -0.15 11.55
N VAL A 91 15.23 -1.33 11.60
CA VAL A 91 14.27 -1.71 12.64
C VAL A 91 14.91 -2.74 13.57
N ARG A 92 14.81 -2.52 14.89
CA ARG A 92 15.17 -3.54 15.90
C ARG A 92 13.97 -4.44 16.13
N MET A 93 14.14 -5.75 16.00
CA MET A 93 13.06 -6.72 16.08
C MET A 93 13.50 -7.99 16.82
N PRO A 94 12.61 -8.64 17.61
CA PRO A 94 12.91 -9.91 18.26
C PRO A 94 13.36 -10.98 17.28
N LYS A 95 14.27 -11.86 17.71
CA LYS A 95 14.83 -12.93 16.90
C LYS A 95 13.74 -13.83 16.28
N SER A 96 12.71 -14.17 17.05
CA SER A 96 11.60 -15.00 16.59
C SER A 96 10.82 -14.38 15.43
N ILE A 97 10.57 -13.06 15.46
CA ILE A 97 9.89 -12.35 14.38
C ILE A 97 10.76 -12.33 13.13
N HIS A 98 12.06 -12.08 13.29
CA HIS A 98 13.00 -12.12 12.17
C HIS A 98 13.09 -13.51 11.52
N GLU A 99 13.14 -14.57 12.32
CA GLU A 99 13.15 -15.95 11.81
C GLU A 99 11.83 -16.30 11.09
N SER A 100 10.68 -15.85 11.63
CA SER A 100 9.38 -16.03 10.97
C SER A 100 9.32 -15.35 9.61
N LEU A 101 9.77 -14.08 9.50
CA LEU A 101 9.83 -13.37 8.21
C LEU A 101 10.76 -14.05 7.21
N ARG A 102 11.90 -14.59 7.68
CA ARG A 102 12.83 -15.33 6.83
C ARG A 102 12.19 -16.59 6.26
N THR A 103 11.49 -17.37 7.09
CA THR A 103 10.79 -18.58 6.66
C THR A 103 9.67 -18.26 5.68
N GLU A 104 8.84 -17.27 5.97
CA GLU A 104 7.74 -16.86 5.10
C GLU A 104 8.25 -16.38 3.73
N ALA A 105 9.35 -15.61 3.70
CA ALA A 105 9.95 -15.16 2.45
C ALA A 105 10.44 -16.35 1.61
N HIS A 106 11.06 -17.34 2.26
CA HIS A 106 11.51 -18.57 1.60
C HIS A 106 10.34 -19.39 1.03
N GLU A 107 9.28 -19.59 1.80
CA GLU A 107 8.06 -20.30 1.35
C GLU A 107 7.42 -19.62 0.14
N ARG A 108 7.39 -18.27 0.13
CA ARG A 108 6.85 -17.45 -0.96
C ARG A 108 7.86 -17.21 -2.09
N LYS A 109 9.04 -17.83 -2.06
CA LYS A 109 10.13 -17.67 -3.05
C LYS A 109 10.48 -16.21 -3.35
N THR A 110 10.50 -15.37 -2.32
CA THR A 110 10.83 -13.94 -2.42
C THR A 110 11.94 -13.56 -1.44
N SER A 111 12.54 -12.38 -1.60
CA SER A 111 13.51 -11.89 -0.63
C SER A 111 12.80 -11.34 0.61
N MET A 112 13.48 -11.39 1.75
CA MET A 112 12.95 -10.82 3.00
C MET A 112 12.60 -9.34 2.85
N ASN A 113 13.41 -8.57 2.12
CA ASN A 113 13.13 -7.15 1.86
C ASN A 113 11.88 -6.95 1.00
N LYS A 114 11.69 -7.75 -0.07
CA LYS A 114 10.47 -7.68 -0.91
C LYS A 114 9.22 -8.03 -0.10
N LEU A 115 9.31 -9.04 0.76
CA LEU A 115 8.23 -9.41 1.68
C LEU A 115 7.95 -8.28 2.68
N CYS A 116 8.98 -7.69 3.29
CA CYS A 116 8.82 -6.60 4.24
C CYS A 116 8.20 -5.36 3.58
N ILE A 117 8.65 -4.95 2.41
CA ILE A 117 8.04 -3.84 1.65
C ILE A 117 6.58 -4.15 1.32
N SER A 118 6.27 -5.41 0.98
CA SER A 118 4.90 -5.83 0.72
C SER A 118 4.02 -5.69 1.96
N LYS A 119 4.51 -6.10 3.13
CA LYS A 119 3.80 -5.96 4.40
C LYS A 119 3.72 -4.50 4.89
N LEU A 120 4.77 -3.70 4.71
CA LEU A 120 4.81 -2.29 5.13
C LEU A 120 3.88 -1.40 4.32
N VAL A 121 3.60 -1.78 3.07
CA VAL A 121 2.68 -1.02 2.21
C VAL A 121 1.24 -1.53 2.31
N GLN A 122 1.04 -2.70 2.92
CA GLN A 122 -0.29 -3.07 3.40
C GLN A 122 -0.59 -2.22 4.64
N PHE A 123 -1.81 -1.69 4.70
CA PHE A 123 -2.24 -0.89 5.84
C PHE A 123 -2.31 -1.73 7.11
N ILE A 124 -1.92 -1.11 8.22
CA ILE A 124 -2.07 -1.65 9.57
C ILE A 124 -3.20 -0.84 10.21
N ASP A 125 -4.15 -1.53 10.83
CA ASP A 125 -5.22 -0.88 11.60
C ASP A 125 -4.62 0.05 12.67
N ASP A 126 -5.17 1.26 12.83
CA ASP A 126 -4.67 2.27 13.77
C ASP A 126 -4.70 1.77 15.23
N GLU A 127 -5.57 0.80 15.55
CA GLU A 127 -5.59 0.14 16.87
C GLU A 127 -4.38 -0.79 17.10
N LEU A 128 -3.73 -1.25 16.04
CA LEU A 128 -2.58 -2.16 16.08
C LEU A 128 -1.23 -1.43 16.08
N VAL A 129 -1.23 -0.10 15.92
CA VAL A 129 -0.03 0.74 16.01
C VAL A 129 0.21 1.11 17.46
N PRO A 130 1.31 0.67 18.09
CA PRO A 130 1.66 1.10 19.44
C PRO A 130 1.83 2.62 19.47
N ARG A 131 1.02 3.32 20.27
CA ARG A 131 1.18 4.75 20.50
C ARG A 131 2.19 4.92 21.63
N ASP A 132 3.22 5.74 21.39
CA ASP A 132 4.13 6.15 22.45
C ASP A 132 3.32 6.86 23.54
N THR A 133 3.42 6.35 24.77
CA THR A 133 2.83 6.96 25.98
C THR A 133 3.82 7.94 26.60
#